data_AF-A0A821FHF5-F1
#
_entry.id   AF-A0A821FHF5-F1
#
_cell.length_a   1.000
_cell.length_b   1.000
_cell.length_c   1.000
_cell.angle_alpha   90.00
_cell.angle_beta   90.00
_cell.angle_gamma   90.00
#
_symmetry.space_group_name_H-M   'P 1'
#
loop_
_entity.id
_entity.type
_entity.pdbx_description
1 polymer ?
#
loop_
_entity_poly.entity_id
_entity_poly.type
_entity_poly.pdbx_seq_one_letter_code
_entity_poly.pdbx_strand_id
1 'polypeptide(L)' 'SHKLQFKQKNSKLDFFYLTFEEKFARVKGYFEPINNIDIHLDGKSYASANEDDLVRIDYFDNDYLDYDVVY' A
#
# COMPACT_ATOMS: atom_id res chain seq x y z
N SER A 1 -5.08 1.80 12.76
CA SER A 1 -3.75 1.67 12.14
C SER A 1 -3.22 0.22 12.03
N HIS A 2 -4.03 -0.84 12.25
CA HIS A 2 -3.51 -2.23 12.44
C HIS A 2 -3.98 -3.28 11.39
N LYS A 3 -4.25 -2.92 10.13
CA LYS A 3 -4.99 -3.84 9.23
C LYS A 3 -4.37 -4.13 7.86
N LEU A 4 -3.10 -3.80 7.62
CA LEU A 4 -2.55 -3.87 6.26
C LEU A 4 -1.28 -4.70 6.21
N GLN A 5 -1.31 -5.68 5.32
CA GLN A 5 -0.12 -6.38 4.85
C GLN A 5 0.06 -6.02 3.38
N PHE A 6 1.29 -5.72 2.98
CA PHE A 6 1.63 -5.51 1.58
C PHE A 6 2.46 -6.70 1.07
N LYS A 7 2.26 -7.03 -0.20
CA LYS A 7 3.14 -7.96 -0.90
C LYS A 7 3.67 -7.28 -2.15
N GLN A 8 4.97 -7.33 -2.27
CA GLN A 8 5.69 -6.73 -3.38
C GLN A 8 6.22 -7.83 -4.29
N LYS A 9 6.03 -7.67 -5.61
CA LYS A 9 6.63 -8.57 -6.61
C LYS A 9 7.01 -7.78 -7.85
N ASN A 10 8.31 -7.59 -8.06
CA ASN A 10 8.85 -6.71 -9.11
C ASN A 10 8.22 -5.31 -8.96
N SER A 11 7.62 -4.80 -10.03
CA SER A 11 6.92 -3.51 -10.09
C SER A 11 5.44 -3.56 -9.68
N LYS A 12 5.03 -4.56 -8.89
CA LYS A 12 3.64 -4.71 -8.41
C LYS A 12 3.56 -4.53 -6.90
N LEU A 13 2.68 -3.65 -6.48
CA LEU A 13 2.30 -3.43 -5.09
C LEU A 13 0.82 -3.80 -4.89
N ASP A 14 0.62 -4.86 -4.11
CA ASP A 14 -0.70 -5.34 -3.70
C ASP A 14 -0.90 -5.12 -2.20
N PHE A 15 -2.08 -4.61 -1.81
CA PHE A 15 -2.49 -4.48 -0.42
C PHE A 15 -3.51 -5.56 -0.04
N PHE A 16 -3.33 -6.08 1.16
CA PHE A 16 -4.11 -7.18 1.73
C PHE A 16 -4.68 -6.81 3.09
N TYR A 17 -5.87 -7.31 3.37
CA TYR A 17 -6.41 -7.31 4.72
C TYR A 17 -5.61 -8.26 5.59
N LEU A 18 -5.11 -7.77 6.73
CA LEU A 18 -4.32 -8.58 7.65
C LEU A 18 -5.11 -9.79 8.20
N THR A 19 -6.42 -9.65 8.41
CA THR A 19 -7.25 -10.68 9.05
C THR A 19 -7.65 -11.82 8.10
N PHE A 20 -7.86 -11.51 6.81
CA PHE A 20 -8.40 -12.46 5.82
C PHE A 20 -7.39 -12.86 4.75
N GLU A 21 -6.20 -12.25 4.76
CA GLU A 21 -5.17 -12.39 3.72
C GLU A 21 -5.71 -12.15 2.30
N GLU A 22 -6.79 -11.38 2.19
CA GLU A 22 -7.46 -11.09 0.93
C GLU A 22 -6.95 -9.77 0.35
N LYS A 23 -6.63 -9.81 -0.94
CA LYS A 23 -6.17 -8.62 -1.68
C LYS A 23 -7.35 -7.70 -1.98
N PHE A 24 -7.30 -6.47 -1.50
CA PHE A 24 -8.36 -5.49 -1.76
C PHE A 24 -7.92 -4.36 -2.70
N ALA A 25 -6.62 -4.09 -2.83
CA ALA A 25 -6.13 -3.04 -3.71
C ALA A 25 -4.83 -3.41 -4.42
N ARG A 26 -4.62 -2.77 -5.57
CA ARG A 26 -3.36 -2.82 -6.34
C ARG A 26 -2.99 -1.41 -6.79
N VAL A 27 -1.77 -1.00 -6.49
CA VAL A 27 -1.20 0.23 -7.04
C VAL A 27 -0.50 -0.07 -8.35
N LYS A 28 -0.81 0.73 -9.37
CA LYS A 28 -0.19 0.66 -10.70
C LYS A 28 0.76 1.84 -10.88
N GLY A 29 1.64 1.75 -11.87
CA GLY A 29 2.49 2.88 -12.29
C GLY A 29 3.93 2.82 -11.79
N TYR A 30 4.30 1.79 -11.03
CA TYR A 30 5.72 1.43 -10.88
C TYR A 30 6.19 0.78 -12.17
N PHE A 31 7.22 1.36 -12.77
CA PHE A 31 7.86 0.80 -13.96
C PHE A 31 8.96 -0.17 -13.54
N GLU A 32 9.77 0.27 -12.57
CA GLU A 32 10.84 -0.51 -11.99
C GLU A 32 10.42 -1.25 -10.71
N PRO A 33 11.19 -2.26 -10.29
CA PRO A 33 10.98 -2.93 -9.02
C PRO A 33 10.95 -1.95 -7.86
N ILE A 34 10.01 -2.20 -6.96
CA ILE A 34 9.97 -1.52 -5.68
C ILE A 34 11.03 -2.19 -4.79
N ASN A 35 11.66 -1.46 -3.88
CA ASN A 35 12.67 -2.01 -2.97
C ASN A 35 12.17 -1.99 -1.53
N ASN A 36 11.43 -0.94 -1.18
CA ASN A 36 10.95 -0.74 0.18
C ASN A 36 9.62 0.00 0.18
N ILE A 37 8.77 -0.32 1.15
CA ILE A 37 7.50 0.35 1.40
C ILE A 37 7.36 0.53 2.90
N ASP A 38 6.94 1.73 3.31
CA ASP A 38 6.62 2.04 4.70
C ASP A 38 5.28 2.78 4.79
N ILE A 39 4.54 2.56 5.88
CA ILE A 39 3.24 3.19 6.12
C ILE A 39 3.41 4.22 7.23
N HIS A 40 2.88 5.42 7.01
CA HIS A 40 2.94 6.46 8.03
C HIS A 40 2.16 6.05 9.29
N LEU A 41 2.62 6.46 10.48
CA LEU A 41 2.06 6.02 11.76
C LEU A 41 0.58 6.38 11.95
N ASP A 42 0.11 7.46 11.32
CA ASP A 42 -1.30 7.83 11.34
C ASP A 42 -2.18 6.97 10.41
N GLY A 43 -1.57 6.12 9.58
CA GLY A 43 -2.24 5.23 8.62
C GLY A 43 -2.86 5.94 7.42
N LYS A 44 -2.52 7.20 7.14
CA LYS A 44 -3.13 8.01 6.06
C LYS A 44 -2.33 8.04 4.76
N SER A 45 -1.09 7.59 4.80
CA SER A 45 -0.21 7.58 3.63
C SER A 45 0.80 6.45 3.72
N TYR A 46 1.40 6.13 2.57
CA TYR A 46 2.56 5.26 2.49
C TYR A 46 3.64 5.87 1.62
N ALA A 47 4.89 5.44 1.84
CA ALA A 47 6.04 5.79 1.03
C ALA A 47 6.59 4.52 0.37
N SER A 48 7.01 4.63 -0.89
CA SER A 48 7.67 3.55 -1.63
C SER A 48 8.98 4.05 -2.24
N ALA A 49 10.05 3.29 -2.06
CA ALA A 49 11.33 3.50 -2.74
C ALA A 49 11.49 2.44 -3.83
N ASN A 50 11.82 2.87 -5.06
CA ASN A 50 11.98 1.98 -6.20
C ASN A 50 13.37 2.12 -6.81
N GLU A 51 13.70 1.24 -7.76
CA GLU A 51 14.97 1.29 -8.51
C GLU A 51 15.04 2.44 -9.53
N ASP A 52 14.01 3.30 -9.61
CA ASP A 52 13.98 4.50 -10.46
C ASP A 52 14.64 5.73 -9.80
N ASP A 53 15.38 5.54 -8.70
CA ASP A 53 15.96 6.60 -7.86
C ASP A 53 14.94 7.63 -7.35
N LEU A 54 13.65 7.24 -7.29
CA LEU A 54 12.56 8.07 -6.77
C LEU A 54 11.92 7.46 -5.53
N VAL A 55 11.52 8.33 -4.63
CA VAL A 55 10.61 8.01 -3.53
C VAL A 55 9.24 8.57 -3.87
N ARG A 56 8.22 7.73 -3.82
CA ARG A 56 6.81 8.14 -3.99
C ARG A 56 6.13 8.16 -2.64
N ILE A 57 5.29 9.17 -2.44
CA ILE A 57 4.45 9.31 -1.26
C ILE A 57 3.02 9.40 -1.77
N ASP A 58 2.20 8.43 -1.39
CA ASP A 58 0.81 8.35 -1.77
C ASP A 58 -0.07 8.49 -0.53
N TYR A 59 -1.10 9.32 -0.64
CA TYR A 59 -2.12 9.51 0.40
C TYR A 59 -3.33 8.67 0.07
N PHE A 60 -3.88 8.00 1.07
CA PHE A 60 -5.14 7.30 0.92
C PHE A 60 -6.29 8.30 0.76
N ASP A 61 -7.30 7.93 -0.02
CA ASP A 61 -8.52 8.72 -0.16
C ASP A 61 -9.42 8.54 1.05
N ASN A 62 -10.36 9.47 1.22
CA ASN A 62 -11.32 9.40 2.32
C ASN A 62 -12.17 8.13 2.24
N ASP A 63 -12.51 7.69 1.02
CA ASP A 63 -13.28 6.46 0.80
C ASP A 63 -12.59 5.23 1.40
N TYR A 64 -11.26 5.15 1.32
CA TYR A 64 -10.49 4.10 1.97
C TYR A 64 -10.38 4.29 3.49
N LEU A 65 -10.22 5.52 3.96
CA LEU A 65 -10.08 5.82 5.39
C LEU A 65 -11.37 5.60 6.17
N ASP A 66 -12.51 5.86 5.54
CA ASP A 66 -13.86 5.71 6.11
C ASP A 66 -14.42 4.30 5.89
N TYR A 67 -13.64 3.38 5.29
CA TYR A 67 -14.08 2.03 5.02
C TYR A 67 -14.16 1.18 6.30
N ASP A 68 -15.39 0.98 6.79
CA ASP A 68 -15.70 0.00 7.83
C ASP A 68 -16.07 -1.35 7.20
N VAL A 69 -15.32 -2.39 7.58
CA VAL A 69 -15.65 -3.77 7.23
C VAL A 69 -16.88 -4.20 8.03
N VAL A 70 -18.04 -4.30 7.37
CA VAL A 70 -19.25 -4.87 7.96
C VAL A 70 -19.18 -6.40 7.88
N TYR A 71 -19.32 -7.07 9.01
CA TYR A 71 -19.32 -8.53 9.15
C TYR A 71 -20.68 -9.15 8.80
#